data_AF-A0A6A6DYA2-F1
#
_entry.id   AF-A0A6A6DYA2-F1
#
_cell.length_a   1.000
_cell.length_b   1.000
_cell.length_c   1.000
_cell.angle_alpha   90.00
_cell.angle_beta   90.00
_cell.angle_gamma   90.00
#
_symmetry.space_group_name_H-M   'P 1'
#
loop_
_entity.id
_entity.type
_entity.pdbx_description
1 polymer ?
#
loop_
_entity_poly.entity_id
_entity_poly.type
_entity_poly.pdbx_seq_one_letter_code
_entity_poly.pdbx_strand_id
1 'polypeptide(L)'
;QPTFTNIIHLRDFIDAITDNLTQENAPNYVEIQTDINIFKEDHFCSPNIIAEPIRTRIHMYLTQEEQDLYVSNTFFYTEGRFSTALSTDDTLEINIQTLSLIRYCPMATVIGSVLSRNDNSLDPSKLRHFTVETSVYDTSKAAPVQFLVVCFLENTNRWKKVKTPLSGTFLSVTAKVAGRTAGMNYSH
;
A
#
# COMPACT_ATOMS: atom_id res chain seq x y z
N GLN A 1 31.44 -2.08 7.98
CA GLN A 1 30.24 -2.83 7.60
C GLN A 1 29.58 -2.07 6.46
N PRO A 2 29.35 -2.66 5.28
CA PRO A 2 28.85 -1.92 4.12
C PRO A 2 27.38 -1.56 4.36
N THR A 3 27.10 -0.27 4.52
CA THR A 3 25.74 0.28 4.62
C THR A 3 25.16 0.38 3.22
N PHE A 4 24.62 -0.71 2.70
CA PHE A 4 23.82 -0.64 1.48
C PHE A 4 22.58 0.21 1.80
N THR A 5 22.49 1.41 1.22
CA THR A 5 21.32 2.29 1.39
C THR A 5 20.24 1.83 0.42
N ASN A 6 19.80 0.60 0.57
CA ASN A 6 18.69 0.06 -0.23
C ASN A 6 17.38 0.45 0.46
N ILE A 7 16.41 0.86 -0.34
CA ILE A 7 15.05 1.13 0.09
C ILE A 7 14.25 -0.14 -0.18
N ILE A 8 13.48 -0.60 0.81
CA ILE A 8 12.51 -1.68 0.64
C ILE A 8 11.11 -1.09 0.64
N HIS A 9 10.23 -1.65 -0.20
CA HIS A 9 8.80 -1.37 -0.18
C HIS A 9 8.09 -2.59 0.38
N LEU A 10 7.39 -2.43 1.49
CA LEU A 10 6.70 -3.52 2.17
C LEU A 10 5.19 -3.26 2.21
N ARG A 11 4.42 -4.31 1.93
CA ARG A 11 2.95 -4.36 1.99
C ARG A 11 2.57 -5.65 2.69
N ASP A 12 2.03 -5.55 3.90
CA ASP A 12 1.60 -6.73 4.63
C ASP A 12 0.55 -6.38 5.68
N PHE A 13 0.15 -7.38 6.47
CA PHE A 13 -0.66 -7.25 7.67
C PHE A 13 0.21 -7.22 8.92
N ILE A 14 -0.22 -6.43 9.90
CA ILE A 14 0.44 -6.38 11.21
C ILE A 14 0.12 -7.67 11.97
N ASP A 15 1.15 -8.36 12.44
CA ASP A 15 0.97 -9.50 13.34
C ASP A 15 0.80 -9.01 14.77
N ALA A 16 1.78 -8.23 15.24
CA ALA A 16 1.82 -7.69 16.58
C ALA A 16 2.49 -6.31 16.62
N ILE A 17 2.19 -5.56 17.67
CA ILE A 17 2.81 -4.27 17.97
C ILE A 17 3.35 -4.38 19.38
N THR A 18 4.60 -3.97 19.53
CA THR A 18 5.31 -4.01 20.80
C THR A 18 5.77 -2.61 21.13
N ASP A 19 5.52 -2.20 22.37
CA ASP A 19 6.17 -1.02 22.92
C ASP A 19 7.66 -1.35 23.03
N ASN A 20 8.49 -0.52 22.41
CA ASN A 20 9.93 -0.73 22.51
C ASN A 20 10.42 -0.23 23.89
N LEU A 21 10.31 -1.12 24.88
CA LEU A 21 10.68 -0.87 26.28
C LEU A 21 12.17 -0.55 26.47
N THR A 22 13.02 -0.70 25.45
CA THR A 22 14.46 -0.36 25.58
C THR A 22 14.76 1.13 25.41
N GLN A 23 13.77 1.95 25.02
CA GLN A 23 13.95 3.38 24.82
C GLN A 23 13.07 4.20 25.78
N GLU A 24 13.42 4.22 27.07
CA GLU A 24 12.74 4.97 28.14
C GLU A 24 12.53 6.47 27.85
N ASN A 25 13.19 7.04 26.83
CA ASN A 25 13.15 8.46 26.48
C ASN A 25 12.42 8.79 25.16
N ALA A 26 11.72 7.84 24.53
CA ALA A 26 11.05 8.07 23.24
C ALA A 26 9.60 7.55 23.24
N PRO A 27 8.64 8.26 23.87
CA PRO A 27 7.24 7.79 23.98
C PRO A 27 6.51 7.63 22.64
N ASN A 28 7.04 8.23 21.58
CA ASN A 28 6.47 8.11 20.24
C ASN A 28 7.12 7.00 19.41
N TYR A 29 8.13 6.30 19.93
CA TYR A 29 8.85 5.28 19.18
C TYR A 29 8.18 3.92 19.32
N VAL A 30 7.84 3.30 18.20
CA VAL A 30 7.05 2.07 18.14
C VAL A 30 7.74 1.04 17.25
N GLU A 31 7.61 -0.22 17.64
CA GLU A 31 8.02 -1.38 16.85
C GLU A 31 6.79 -2.15 16.38
N ILE A 32 6.69 -2.36 15.08
CA ILE A 32 5.68 -3.23 14.47
C ILE A 32 6.37 -4.50 14.01
N GLN A 33 5.84 -5.65 14.42
CA GLN A 33 6.29 -6.96 13.98
C GLN A 33 5.34 -7.53 12.92
N THR A 34 5.95 -8.07 11.86
CA THR A 34 5.26 -8.73 10.75
C THR A 34 6.16 -9.81 10.16
N ASP A 35 5.60 -10.95 9.79
CA ASP A 35 6.30 -12.03 9.09
C ASP A 35 6.03 -11.92 7.59
N ILE A 36 7.06 -11.49 6.83
CA ILE A 36 6.94 -11.33 5.38
C ILE A 36 6.94 -12.72 4.74
N ASN A 37 5.82 -13.07 4.12
CA ASN A 37 5.73 -14.28 3.33
C ASN A 37 6.47 -14.09 1.99
N ILE A 38 7.50 -14.90 1.75
CA ILE A 38 8.07 -15.03 0.42
C ILE A 38 7.16 -15.97 -0.37
N PHE A 39 6.36 -15.42 -1.27
CA PHE A 39 5.60 -16.24 -2.20
C PHE A 39 6.55 -17.10 -3.03
N LYS A 40 6.25 -18.41 -3.11
CA LYS A 40 6.95 -19.31 -4.00
C LYS A 40 6.55 -18.98 -5.44
N GLU A 41 7.24 -18.05 -6.06
CA GLU A 41 7.17 -17.88 -7.51
C GLU A 41 7.99 -18.98 -8.16
N ASP A 42 7.32 -19.81 -8.97
CA ASP A 42 7.99 -20.76 -9.84
C ASP A 42 9.05 -19.98 -10.65
N HIS A 43 10.29 -20.48 -10.63
CA HIS A 43 11.50 -19.92 -11.27
C HIS A 43 12.40 -18.96 -10.46
N PHE A 44 11.97 -18.40 -9.31
CA PHE A 44 12.84 -17.55 -8.48
C PHE A 44 13.49 -18.29 -7.30
N CYS A 45 12.78 -19.24 -6.71
CA CYS A 45 13.30 -20.08 -5.64
C CYS A 45 13.62 -21.47 -6.17
N SER A 46 14.80 -22.00 -5.82
CA SER A 46 15.11 -23.41 -6.06
C SER A 46 14.02 -24.26 -5.38
N PRO A 47 13.50 -25.31 -6.03
CA PRO A 47 12.46 -26.17 -5.45
C PRO A 47 12.91 -26.86 -4.15
N ASN A 48 14.22 -26.88 -3.88
CA ASN A 48 14.83 -27.44 -2.68
C ASN A 48 14.96 -26.43 -1.52
N ILE A 49 14.55 -25.17 -1.71
CA ILE A 49 14.54 -24.16 -0.65
C ILE A 49 13.14 -24.12 -0.05
N ILE A 50 13.07 -24.37 1.26
CA ILE A 50 11.87 -24.10 2.05
C ILE A 50 11.84 -22.59 2.27
N ALA A 51 10.85 -21.93 1.67
CA ALA A 51 10.61 -20.51 1.92
C ALA A 51 9.88 -20.37 3.26
N GLU A 52 10.63 -19.98 4.29
CA GLU A 52 10.06 -19.62 5.58
C GLU A 52 9.74 -18.12 5.59
N PRO A 53 8.67 -17.68 6.29
CA PRO A 53 8.40 -16.27 6.48
C PRO A 53 9.60 -15.58 7.12
N ILE A 54 9.96 -14.40 6.62
CA ILE A 54 11.07 -13.63 7.18
C ILE A 54 10.52 -12.67 8.23
N ARG A 55 10.94 -12.88 9.48
CA ARG A 55 10.60 -11.99 10.58
C ARG A 55 11.06 -10.57 10.27
N THR A 56 10.15 -9.62 10.33
CA THR A 56 10.41 -8.22 10.01
C THR A 56 9.99 -7.31 11.13
N ARG A 57 10.92 -6.44 11.54
CA ARG A 57 10.69 -5.38 12.53
C ARG A 57 10.70 -4.03 11.85
N ILE A 58 9.65 -3.24 12.07
CA ILE A 58 9.49 -1.92 11.51
C ILE A 58 9.53 -0.91 12.65
N HIS A 59 10.54 -0.06 12.61
CA HIS A 59 10.80 0.96 13.62
C HIS A 59 10.39 2.33 13.09
N MET A 60 9.56 3.05 13.84
CA MET A 60 9.03 4.34 13.43
C MET A 60 8.62 5.22 14.61
N TYR A 61 8.29 6.48 14.31
CA TYR A 61 7.74 7.42 15.28
C TYR A 61 6.26 7.69 14.97
N LEU A 62 5.39 7.46 15.95
CA LEU A 62 3.94 7.66 15.89
C LEU A 62 3.46 8.39 17.14
N THR A 63 2.54 9.33 16.96
CA THR A 63 1.76 9.90 18.06
C THR A 63 0.83 8.86 18.67
N GLN A 64 0.39 9.06 19.92
CA GLN A 64 -0.53 8.12 20.59
C GLN A 64 -1.81 7.86 19.78
N GLU A 65 -2.40 8.90 19.19
CA GLU A 65 -3.59 8.77 18.32
C GLU A 65 -3.32 7.93 17.07
N GLU A 66 -2.10 8.00 16.51
CA GLU A 66 -1.69 7.18 15.38
C GLU A 66 -1.40 5.73 15.77
N GLN A 67 -0.95 5.49 17.00
CA GLN A 67 -0.71 4.14 17.52
C GLN A 67 -2.01 3.34 17.64
N ASP A 68 -3.06 3.93 18.22
CA ASP A 68 -4.36 3.28 18.42
C ASP A 68 -4.98 2.75 17.12
N LEU A 69 -4.60 3.37 16.00
CA LEU A 69 -5.07 2.95 14.71
C LEU A 69 -4.38 1.62 14.29
N TYR A 70 -3.14 1.30 14.72
CA TYR A 70 -2.31 0.13 14.31
C TYR A 70 -2.68 -0.97 15.28
N VAL A 71 -3.42 -1.96 14.80
CA VAL A 71 -3.79 -3.16 15.53
C VAL A 71 -3.49 -4.38 14.68
N SER A 72 -3.41 -5.56 15.31
CA SER A 72 -3.22 -6.83 14.59
C SER A 72 -4.24 -6.98 13.44
N ASN A 73 -3.81 -7.57 12.34
CA ASN A 73 -4.54 -7.71 11.06
C ASN A 73 -4.85 -6.38 10.34
N THR A 74 -4.21 -5.27 10.69
CA THR A 74 -4.32 -4.04 9.90
C THR A 74 -3.36 -4.10 8.71
N PHE A 75 -3.88 -3.87 7.50
CA PHE A 75 -3.04 -3.73 6.31
C PHE A 75 -2.23 -2.43 6.34
N PHE A 76 -0.94 -2.52 6.03
CA PHE A 76 -0.05 -1.37 5.94
C PHE A 76 0.83 -1.40 4.68
N TYR A 77 1.26 -0.21 4.28
CA TYR A 77 2.36 -0.02 3.34
C TYR A 77 3.44 0.82 4.01
N THR A 78 4.70 0.42 3.83
CA THR A 78 5.85 1.21 4.24
C THR A 78 6.94 1.19 3.20
N GLU A 79 7.71 2.27 3.18
CA GLU A 79 9.01 2.31 2.52
C GLU A 79 10.05 2.85 3.50
N GLY A 80 11.25 2.30 3.46
CA GLY A 80 12.27 2.65 4.42
C GLY A 80 13.62 2.06 4.09
N ARG A 81 14.64 2.54 4.82
CA ARG A 81 15.94 1.90 4.82
C ARG A 81 15.82 0.57 5.55
N PHE A 82 16.43 -0.48 5.03
CA PHE A 82 16.44 -1.76 5.71
C PHE A 82 17.86 -2.27 5.98
N SER A 83 17.96 -3.11 7.00
CA SER A 83 19.12 -3.95 7.28
C SER A 83 18.67 -5.37 7.58
N THR A 84 19.57 -6.32 7.42
CA THR A 84 19.36 -7.71 7.84
C THR A 84 20.24 -8.01 9.04
N ALA A 85 19.69 -8.70 10.04
CA ALA A 85 20.42 -9.19 11.20
C ALA A 85 20.04 -10.65 11.46
N LEU A 86 20.90 -11.37 12.17
CA LEU A 86 20.51 -12.64 12.79
C LEU A 86 20.03 -12.34 14.21
N SER A 87 18.86 -12.85 14.56
CA SER A 87 18.32 -12.79 15.90
C SER A 87 19.11 -13.67 16.85
N THR A 88 18.79 -13.60 18.15
CA THR A 88 19.37 -14.49 19.18
C THR A 88 18.99 -15.95 18.99
N ASP A 89 17.92 -16.24 18.25
CA ASP A 89 17.46 -17.58 17.90
C ASP A 89 17.97 -18.05 16.51
N ASP A 90 18.99 -17.38 15.95
CA ASP A 90 19.52 -17.59 14.58
C ASP A 90 18.50 -17.37 13.45
N THR A 91 17.34 -16.76 13.72
CA THR A 91 16.38 -16.38 12.68
C THR A 91 16.87 -15.13 11.93
N LEU A 92 16.78 -15.14 10.60
CA LEU A 92 17.02 -13.96 9.78
C LEU A 92 15.93 -12.92 10.04
N GLU A 93 16.34 -11.72 10.45
CA GLU A 93 15.45 -10.59 10.72
C GLU A 93 15.72 -9.44 9.75
N ILE A 94 14.66 -8.90 9.14
CA ILE A 94 14.70 -7.64 8.39
C ILE A 94 14.30 -6.51 9.33
N ASN A 95 15.16 -5.52 9.51
CA ASN A 95 14.89 -4.33 10.30
C ASN A 95 14.67 -3.16 9.36
N ILE A 96 13.52 -2.50 9.45
CA ILE A 96 13.14 -1.37 8.60
C ILE A 96 13.05 -0.12 9.47
N GLN A 97 13.72 0.95 9.05
CA GLN A 97 13.55 2.29 9.60
C GLN A 97 12.77 3.14 8.62
N THR A 98 11.61 3.61 9.05
CA THR A 98 10.72 4.43 8.22
C THR A 98 10.23 5.67 8.97
N LEU A 99 9.93 6.72 8.20
CA LEU A 99 9.31 7.95 8.70
C LEU A 99 7.80 7.98 8.40
N SER A 100 7.26 6.99 7.68
CA SER A 100 5.84 6.99 7.31
C SER A 100 5.29 5.58 7.13
N LEU A 101 4.21 5.27 7.86
CA LEU A 101 3.39 4.09 7.58
C LEU A 101 2.07 4.53 6.96
N ILE A 102 1.81 4.10 5.73
CA ILE A 102 0.55 4.41 5.06
C ILE A 102 -0.44 3.30 5.36
N ARG A 103 -1.46 3.66 6.12
CA ARG A 103 -2.58 2.81 6.47
C ARG A 103 -3.71 2.98 5.43
N TYR A 104 -4.49 1.92 5.21
CA TYR A 104 -5.82 2.00 4.58
C TYR A 104 -5.94 2.42 3.12
N CYS A 105 -5.02 2.05 2.23
CA CYS A 105 -5.35 2.14 0.81
C CYS A 105 -4.80 0.92 0.09
N PRO A 106 -5.63 -0.11 -0.19
CA PRO A 106 -5.25 -1.07 -1.22
C PRO A 106 -4.87 -0.26 -2.47
N MET A 107 -3.63 -0.42 -2.91
CA MET A 107 -3.19 0.17 -4.15
C MET A 107 -3.56 -0.79 -5.26
N ALA A 108 -4.41 -0.34 -6.18
CA ALA A 108 -4.71 -1.08 -7.39
C ALA A 108 -3.93 -0.49 -8.54
N THR A 109 -3.37 -1.36 -9.38
CA THR A 109 -2.91 -0.99 -10.71
C THR A 109 -4.01 -1.35 -11.69
N VAL A 110 -4.53 -0.35 -12.38
CA VAL A 110 -5.57 -0.48 -13.40
C VAL A 110 -4.95 -0.18 -14.75
N ILE A 111 -5.12 -1.10 -15.69
CA ILE A 111 -4.68 -0.94 -17.08
C ILE A 111 -5.92 -0.86 -17.95
N GLY A 112 -6.01 0.17 -18.80
CA GLY A 112 -7.20 0.37 -19.60
C GLY A 112 -7.16 1.62 -20.47
N SER A 113 -8.29 1.87 -21.13
CA SER A 113 -8.47 2.99 -22.05
C SER A 113 -9.24 4.12 -21.37
N VAL A 114 -8.79 5.36 -21.57
CA VAL A 114 -9.47 6.53 -21.01
C VAL A 114 -10.78 6.78 -21.78
N LEU A 115 -11.91 6.63 -21.10
CA LEU A 115 -13.21 7.04 -21.61
C LEU A 115 -13.34 8.56 -21.48
N SER A 116 -13.99 9.15 -22.48
CA SER A 116 -14.15 10.58 -22.70
C SER A 116 -14.18 11.48 -21.45
N ARG A 117 -13.49 12.60 -21.62
CA ARG A 117 -13.28 13.74 -20.74
C ARG A 117 -14.59 14.35 -20.22
N ASN A 118 -14.71 14.56 -18.91
CA ASN A 118 -15.75 15.43 -18.34
C ASN A 118 -15.14 16.76 -17.85
N ASP A 119 -14.37 17.42 -18.71
CA ASP A 119 -13.63 18.66 -18.35
C ASP A 119 -14.48 19.94 -18.51
N ASN A 120 -15.80 19.83 -18.66
CA ASN A 120 -16.65 21.02 -18.82
C ASN A 120 -16.83 21.81 -17.52
N SER A 121 -16.20 21.38 -16.42
CA SER A 121 -16.21 22.13 -15.17
C SER A 121 -14.92 22.92 -15.01
N LEU A 122 -14.93 24.18 -15.49
CA LEU A 122 -13.96 25.21 -15.11
C LEU A 122 -14.06 25.62 -13.64
N ASP A 123 -14.96 25.01 -12.88
CA ASP A 123 -15.13 25.23 -11.46
C ASP A 123 -13.91 24.72 -10.67
N PRO A 124 -13.12 25.62 -10.04
CA PRO A 124 -11.97 25.24 -9.23
C PRO A 124 -12.33 24.45 -7.97
N SER A 125 -13.63 24.37 -7.62
CA SER A 125 -14.12 23.56 -6.50
C SER A 125 -14.26 22.06 -6.82
N LYS A 126 -14.28 21.67 -8.10
CA LYS A 126 -14.39 20.26 -8.50
C LYS A 126 -13.04 19.60 -8.69
N LEU A 127 -12.85 18.44 -8.05
CA LEU A 127 -11.68 17.61 -8.25
C LEU A 127 -11.59 17.17 -9.72
N ARG A 128 -10.41 17.41 -10.33
CA ARG A 128 -10.11 16.93 -11.67
C ARG A 128 -10.06 15.41 -11.65
N HIS A 129 -10.74 14.77 -12.59
CA HIS A 129 -10.79 13.33 -12.69
C HIS A 129 -10.88 12.88 -14.16
N PHE A 130 -10.56 11.61 -14.40
CA PHE A 130 -10.78 10.94 -15.67
C PHE A 130 -11.27 9.51 -15.41
N THR A 131 -11.93 8.93 -16.40
CA THR A 131 -12.48 7.56 -16.28
C THR A 131 -11.66 6.62 -17.14
N VAL A 132 -11.29 5.47 -16.58
CA VAL A 132 -10.62 4.38 -17.28
C VAL A 132 -11.61 3.24 -17.44
N GLU A 133 -11.82 2.80 -18.67
CA GLU A 133 -12.49 1.54 -18.99
C GLU A 133 -11.46 0.41 -18.95
N THR A 134 -11.80 -0.63 -18.22
CA THR A 134 -10.97 -1.82 -18.05
C THR A 134 -11.87 -3.05 -17.95
N SER A 135 -11.27 -4.24 -17.88
CA SER A 135 -12.00 -5.49 -17.71
C SER A 135 -11.24 -6.45 -16.82
N VAL A 136 -11.99 -7.21 -16.02
CA VAL A 136 -11.47 -8.39 -15.29
C VAL A 136 -12.04 -9.65 -15.90
N TYR A 137 -11.28 -10.74 -15.87
CA TYR A 137 -11.80 -12.03 -16.29
C TYR A 137 -12.69 -12.63 -15.20
N ASP A 138 -13.95 -12.90 -15.53
CA ASP A 138 -14.90 -13.56 -14.64
C ASP A 138 -14.93 -15.06 -14.99
N THR A 139 -14.30 -15.86 -14.13
CA THR A 139 -14.19 -17.32 -14.31
C THR A 139 -15.55 -18.01 -14.27
N SER A 140 -16.54 -17.44 -13.56
CA SER A 140 -17.90 -18.00 -13.50
C SER A 140 -18.66 -17.86 -14.82
N LYS A 141 -18.29 -16.87 -15.64
CA LYS A 141 -18.87 -16.59 -16.95
C LYS A 141 -17.95 -16.96 -18.11
N ALA A 142 -16.72 -17.38 -17.80
CA ALA A 142 -15.65 -17.60 -18.74
C ALA A 142 -15.43 -16.43 -19.73
N ALA A 143 -15.68 -15.19 -19.28
CA ALA A 143 -15.70 -14.01 -20.14
C ALA A 143 -15.16 -12.76 -19.42
N PRO A 144 -14.63 -11.75 -20.15
CA PRO A 144 -14.29 -10.47 -19.56
C PRO A 144 -15.53 -9.71 -19.10
N VAL A 145 -15.47 -9.14 -17.90
CA VAL A 145 -16.45 -8.20 -17.36
C VAL A 145 -15.84 -6.82 -17.40
N GLN A 146 -16.40 -5.95 -18.23
CA GLN A 146 -16.00 -4.56 -18.33
C GLN A 146 -16.52 -3.75 -17.14
N PHE A 147 -15.70 -2.86 -16.62
CA PHE A 147 -16.09 -1.91 -15.58
C PHE A 147 -15.27 -0.63 -15.70
N LEU A 148 -15.75 0.42 -15.03
CA LEU A 148 -15.17 1.75 -15.09
C LEU A 148 -14.50 2.10 -13.76
N VAL A 149 -13.33 2.73 -13.86
CA VAL A 149 -12.61 3.27 -12.71
C VAL A 149 -12.51 4.78 -12.86
N VAL A 150 -13.01 5.52 -11.87
CA VAL A 150 -12.90 6.99 -11.85
C VAL A 150 -11.65 7.37 -11.05
N CYS A 151 -10.68 7.97 -11.73
CA CYS A 151 -9.41 8.38 -11.14
C CYS A 151 -9.44 9.88 -10.80
N PHE A 152 -9.30 10.22 -9.52
CA PHE A 152 -9.24 11.61 -9.05
C PHE A 152 -7.80 12.08 -8.89
N LEU A 153 -7.52 13.29 -9.37
CA LEU A 153 -6.29 14.01 -9.07
C LEU A 153 -6.52 14.86 -7.82
N GLU A 154 -5.67 14.65 -6.81
CA GLU A 154 -5.70 15.42 -5.58
C GLU A 154 -5.45 16.91 -5.85
N ASN A 155 -6.13 17.81 -5.11
CA ASN A 155 -6.01 19.24 -5.30
C ASN A 155 -4.80 19.85 -4.54
N THR A 156 -3.61 19.29 -4.73
CA THR A 156 -2.36 19.82 -4.15
C THR A 156 -1.48 20.48 -5.21
N ASN A 157 -0.54 21.32 -4.77
CA ASN A 157 0.39 22.01 -5.67
C ASN A 157 1.17 21.05 -6.58
N ARG A 158 1.44 19.83 -6.10
CA ARG A 158 2.11 18.76 -6.87
C ARG A 158 1.35 18.39 -8.13
N TRP A 159 0.02 18.29 -8.06
CA TRP A 159 -0.80 17.81 -9.16
C TRP A 159 -1.31 18.91 -10.07
N LYS A 160 -1.27 20.19 -9.66
CA LYS A 160 -1.79 21.34 -10.45
C LYS A 160 -1.31 21.38 -11.90
N LYS A 161 -0.06 20.97 -12.16
CA LYS A 161 0.54 20.98 -13.51
C LYS A 161 0.33 19.68 -14.29
N VAL A 162 -0.13 18.60 -13.64
CA VAL A 162 -0.39 17.32 -14.30
C VAL A 162 -1.61 17.47 -15.19
N LYS A 163 -1.47 17.15 -16.47
CA LYS A 163 -2.57 17.18 -17.45
C LYS A 163 -3.38 15.90 -17.32
N THR A 164 -4.70 16.01 -17.46
CA THR A 164 -5.57 14.85 -17.62
C THR A 164 -5.24 14.13 -18.94
N PRO A 165 -5.15 12.79 -18.95
CA PRO A 165 -4.93 12.02 -20.17
C PRO A 165 -6.04 12.27 -21.22
N LEU A 166 -5.69 12.15 -22.51
CA LEU A 166 -6.65 12.32 -23.60
C LEU A 166 -7.56 11.09 -23.73
N SER A 167 -8.80 11.29 -24.21
CA SER A 167 -9.71 10.19 -24.54
C SER A 167 -9.06 9.23 -25.52
N GLY A 168 -9.25 7.92 -25.30
CA GLY A 168 -8.63 6.86 -26.11
C GLY A 168 -7.16 6.58 -25.76
N THR A 169 -6.54 7.33 -24.84
CA THR A 169 -5.20 6.98 -24.33
C THR A 169 -5.28 5.65 -23.58
N PHE A 170 -4.40 4.71 -23.91
CA PHE A 170 -4.19 3.49 -23.15
C PHE A 170 -3.12 3.74 -22.09
N LEU A 171 -3.42 3.46 -20.83
CA LEU A 171 -2.52 3.74 -19.71
C LEU A 171 -2.57 2.67 -18.62
N SER A 172 -1.56 2.72 -17.75
CA SER A 172 -1.54 2.04 -16.47
C SER A 172 -1.55 3.08 -15.35
N VAL A 173 -2.50 2.98 -14.42
CA VAL A 173 -2.63 3.86 -13.26
C VAL A 173 -2.51 3.02 -11.99
N THR A 174 -1.54 3.34 -11.15
CA THR A 174 -1.46 2.82 -9.79
C THR A 174 -2.00 3.88 -8.83
N ALA A 175 -3.06 3.56 -8.10
CA ALA A 175 -3.72 4.50 -7.21
C ALA A 175 -4.24 3.83 -5.95
N LYS A 176 -4.41 4.64 -4.91
CA LYS A 176 -5.12 4.29 -3.69
C LYS A 176 -6.60 4.07 -4.03
N VAL A 177 -7.14 2.90 -3.68
CA VAL A 177 -8.57 2.60 -3.88
C VAL A 177 -9.35 3.14 -2.68
N ALA A 178 -10.36 3.95 -2.96
CA ALA A 178 -11.35 4.39 -1.99
C ALA A 178 -12.72 3.87 -2.41
N GLY A 179 -13.36 3.08 -1.56
CA GLY A 179 -14.73 2.61 -1.74
C GLY A 179 -15.65 3.33 -0.76
N ARG A 180 -16.81 3.80 -1.23
CA ARG A 180 -17.90 4.23 -0.34
C ARG A 180 -18.96 3.14 -0.37
N THR A 181 -19.15 2.44 0.74
CA THR A 181 -20.34 1.59 0.90
C THR A 181 -21.53 2.52 1.08
N ALA A 182 -22.58 2.36 0.27
CA ALA A 182 -23.85 3.00 0.58
C ALA A 182 -24.31 2.42 1.92
N GLY A 183 -24.42 3.27 2.95
CA GLY A 183 -24.80 2.83 4.29
C GLY A 183 -26.13 2.06 4.19
N MET A 184 -26.14 0.83 4.71
CA MET A 184 -27.42 0.21 5.07
C MET A 184 -28.03 1.10 6.16
N ASN A 185 -29.19 1.68 5.86
CA ASN A 185 -30.01 2.39 6.83
C ASN A 185 -30.34 1.40 7.98
N TYR A 186 -29.65 1.50 9.10
CA TYR A 186 -30.17 0.96 10.35
C TYR A 186 -31.24 1.94 10.84
N SER A 187 -32.51 1.60 10.57
CA SER A 187 -33.65 2.21 11.24
C SER A 187 -33.60 1.82 12.72
N HIS A 188 -33.41 2.82 13.58
CA HIS A 188 -33.74 2.72 15.01
C HIS A 188 -35.26 2.63 15.21
#